data_AF-I4EGA9-F1
#
_entry.id   AF-I4EGA9-F1
#
_cell.length_a   1.000
_cell.length_b   1.000
_cell.length_c   1.000
_cell.angle_alpha   90.00
_cell.angle_beta   90.00
_cell.angle_gamma   90.00
#
_symmetry.space_group_name_H-M   'P 1'
#
loop_
_entity.id
_entity.type
_entity.pdbx_description
1 polymer ?
#
loop_
_entity_poly.entity_id
_entity_poly.type
_entity_poly.pdbx_seq_one_letter_code
_entity_poly.pdbx_strand_id
1 'polypeptide(L)'
;MGPSDVRLAYARFAEILSDSLARIGVATRVVEAAEATTRSSEPLLRPACFAALSPYELLASDRKLVGLAQVRRGGATIQHGAIYRRFDVEKLSRVLTAPSVELAERRRIALADRVTDLETAMGRPVDLREVADAIRTAFAEATGQPVEAGELTEAERGESSRLAREKYGSPGWTFRR
;
A
#
# COMPACT_ATOMS: atom_id res chain seq x y z
N MET A 1 12.86 -3.86 -18.94
CA MET A 1 13.84 -3.50 -17.89
C MET A 1 13.31 -2.27 -17.16
N GLY A 2 13.06 -2.35 -15.85
CA GLY A 2 12.47 -1.24 -15.08
C GLY A 2 13.41 -0.04 -14.93
N PRO A 3 12.91 1.13 -14.50
CA PRO A 3 13.76 2.32 -14.32
C PRO A 3 14.88 2.07 -13.31
N SER A 4 16.10 2.52 -13.63
CA SER A 4 17.21 2.58 -12.67
C SER A 4 16.96 3.63 -11.58
N ASP A 5 16.24 4.70 -11.93
CA ASP A 5 15.84 5.76 -11.02
C ASP A 5 14.69 5.31 -10.08
N VAL A 6 14.89 5.53 -8.79
CA VAL A 6 13.94 5.16 -7.72
C VAL A 6 12.62 5.88 -7.86
N ARG A 7 12.63 7.19 -8.15
CA ARG A 7 11.44 8.04 -8.23
C ARG A 7 10.64 7.71 -9.48
N LEU A 8 11.31 7.51 -10.61
CA LEU A 8 10.65 7.12 -11.86
C LEU A 8 9.94 5.77 -11.73
N ALA A 9 10.51 4.82 -10.97
CA ALA A 9 9.84 3.55 -10.72
C ALA A 9 8.59 3.70 -9.83
N TYR A 10 8.65 4.52 -8.78
CA TYR A 10 7.44 4.85 -8.01
C TYR A 10 6.38 5.52 -8.86
N ALA A 11 6.74 6.52 -9.67
CA ALA A 11 5.81 7.23 -10.56
C ALA A 11 5.09 6.26 -11.51
N ARG A 12 5.84 5.42 -12.22
CA ARG A 12 5.26 4.42 -13.14
C ARG A 12 4.35 3.43 -12.43
N PHE A 13 4.74 2.96 -11.24
CA PHE A 13 3.92 2.02 -10.48
C PHE A 13 2.63 2.68 -9.98
N ALA A 14 2.70 3.94 -9.55
CA ALA A 14 1.54 4.74 -9.16
C ALA A 14 0.59 4.97 -10.33
N GLU A 15 1.11 5.29 -11.52
CA GLU A 15 0.33 5.44 -12.76
C GLU A 15 -0.43 4.17 -13.10
N ILE A 16 0.24 3.01 -13.07
CA ILE A 16 -0.39 1.72 -13.36
C ILE A 16 -1.51 1.42 -12.36
N LEU A 17 -1.28 1.64 -11.06
CA LEU A 17 -2.31 1.42 -10.05
C LEU A 17 -3.46 2.43 -10.15
N SER A 18 -3.17 3.68 -10.50
CA SER A 18 -4.20 4.70 -10.75
C SER A 18 -5.08 4.31 -11.93
N ASP A 19 -4.50 3.84 -13.04
CA ASP A 19 -5.24 3.33 -14.19
C ASP A 19 -6.08 2.10 -13.84
N SER A 20 -5.48 1.16 -13.08
CA SER A 20 -6.19 -0.03 -12.57
C SER A 20 -7.44 0.35 -11.77
N LEU A 21 -7.32 1.35 -10.89
CA LEU A 21 -8.41 1.81 -10.05
C LEU A 21 -9.48 2.58 -10.86
N ALA A 22 -9.08 3.36 -11.85
CA ALA A 22 -10.00 4.06 -12.74
C ALA A 22 -10.91 3.08 -13.50
N ARG A 23 -10.39 1.92 -13.94
CA ARG A 23 -11.17 0.88 -14.64
C ARG A 23 -12.31 0.30 -13.83
N ILE A 24 -12.19 0.32 -12.50
CA ILE A 24 -13.24 -0.18 -11.58
C ILE A 24 -14.06 0.97 -10.99
N GLY A 25 -13.91 2.19 -11.50
CA GLY A 25 -14.71 3.36 -11.13
C GLY A 25 -14.17 4.16 -9.94
N VAL A 26 -12.91 3.96 -9.55
CA VAL A 26 -12.27 4.73 -8.47
C VAL A 26 -11.36 5.80 -9.07
N ALA A 27 -11.79 7.06 -8.94
CA ALA A 27 -10.94 8.19 -9.30
C ALA A 27 -9.86 8.40 -8.22
N THR A 28 -8.60 8.41 -8.64
CA THR A 28 -7.47 8.66 -7.74
C THR A 28 -6.64 9.87 -8.14
N ARG A 29 -6.01 10.48 -7.14
CA ARG A 29 -5.02 11.55 -7.30
C ARG A 29 -3.69 11.07 -6.75
N VAL A 30 -2.61 11.32 -7.49
CA VAL A 30 -1.24 11.04 -7.05
C VAL A 30 -0.80 12.14 -6.07
N VAL A 31 -0.12 11.74 -4.98
CA VAL A 31 0.48 12.67 -4.03
C VAL A 31 1.76 13.26 -4.62
N GLU A 32 1.81 14.59 -4.70
CA GLU A 32 2.98 15.34 -5.11
C GLU A 32 4.02 15.44 -3.99
N ALA A 33 5.29 15.58 -4.36
CA ALA A 33 6.40 15.62 -3.40
C ALA A 33 6.27 16.77 -2.36
N ALA A 34 5.76 17.92 -2.79
CA ALA A 34 5.54 19.05 -1.89
C ALA A 34 4.42 18.79 -0.87
N GLU A 35 3.33 18.12 -1.27
CA GLU A 35 2.20 17.81 -0.39
C GLU A 35 2.59 16.77 0.68
N ALA A 36 3.34 15.73 0.29
CA ALA A 36 3.79 14.66 1.19
C ALA A 36 4.51 15.18 2.45
N THR A 37 5.21 16.30 2.34
CA THR A 37 5.97 16.90 3.45
C THR A 37 5.04 17.59 4.46
N THR A 38 3.92 18.16 4.00
CA THR A 38 2.99 18.93 4.85
C THR A 38 2.08 18.04 5.70
N ARG A 39 1.62 16.90 5.16
CA ARG A 39 0.61 16.03 5.82
C ARG A 39 1.21 14.90 6.66
N SER A 40 2.54 14.80 6.76
CA SER A 40 3.27 13.72 7.46
C SER A 40 3.68 14.03 8.91
N SER A 41 3.41 15.23 9.42
CA SER A 41 3.99 15.73 10.68
C SER A 41 3.10 15.62 11.92
N GLU A 42 1.88 15.06 11.81
CA GLU A 42 0.93 15.01 12.93
C GLU A 42 1.39 14.06 14.05
N PRO A 43 1.72 14.55 15.27
CA PRO A 43 2.26 13.71 16.34
C PRO A 43 1.34 12.55 16.74
N LEU A 44 0.03 12.76 16.63
CA LEU A 44 -1.01 11.80 16.98
C LEU A 44 -0.98 10.54 16.10
N LEU A 45 -0.55 10.69 14.84
CA LEU A 45 -0.51 9.63 13.83
C LEU A 45 0.88 8.97 13.68
N ARG A 46 1.89 9.37 14.44
CA ARG A 46 3.24 8.77 14.39
C ARG A 46 3.24 7.23 14.50
N PRO A 47 2.43 6.59 15.36
CA PRO A 47 2.36 5.12 15.42
C PRO A 47 1.69 4.47 14.20
N ALA A 48 1.02 5.27 13.36
CA ALA A 48 0.28 4.86 12.18
C ALA A 48 0.92 5.49 10.92
N CYS A 49 2.19 5.18 10.65
CA CYS A 49 2.90 5.73 9.49
C CYS A 49 2.19 5.46 8.15
N PHE A 50 1.35 4.43 8.08
CA PHE A 50 0.51 4.15 6.92
C PHE A 50 -0.54 5.23 6.64
N ALA A 51 -0.88 6.08 7.61
CA ALA A 51 -1.79 7.23 7.44
C ALA A 51 -1.09 8.52 7.02
N ALA A 52 0.25 8.54 7.05
CA ALA A 52 1.03 9.64 6.48
C ALA A 52 1.04 9.57 4.94
N LEU A 53 1.35 10.70 4.30
CA LEU A 53 1.44 10.78 2.84
C LEU A 53 2.90 10.77 2.39
N SER A 54 3.21 9.88 1.47
CA SER A 54 4.48 9.86 0.75
C SER A 54 4.26 10.21 -0.72
N PRO A 55 5.28 10.73 -1.43
CA PRO A 55 5.15 10.99 -2.86
C PRO A 55 4.74 9.72 -3.61
N TYR A 56 3.95 9.87 -4.68
CA TYR A 56 3.47 8.79 -5.53
C TYR A 56 2.39 7.87 -4.91
N GLU A 57 2.01 8.07 -3.65
CA GLU A 57 0.84 7.39 -3.09
C GLU A 57 -0.46 7.88 -3.74
N LEU A 58 -1.53 7.08 -3.65
CA LEU A 58 -2.81 7.41 -4.28
C LEU A 58 -3.86 7.76 -3.24
N LEU A 59 -4.54 8.88 -3.49
CA LEU A 59 -5.66 9.36 -2.70
C LEU A 59 -6.97 9.15 -3.46
N ALA A 60 -8.04 8.82 -2.75
CA ALA A 60 -9.41 8.92 -3.23
C ALA A 60 -10.17 9.88 -2.31
N SER A 61 -10.80 10.91 -2.88
CA SER A 61 -11.45 11.99 -2.11
C SER A 61 -10.55 12.57 -1.00
N ASP A 62 -9.30 12.91 -1.34
CA ASP A 62 -8.26 13.47 -0.45
C ASP A 62 -7.88 12.64 0.79
N ARG A 63 -8.32 11.37 0.82
CA ARG A 63 -7.91 10.36 1.79
C ARG A 63 -7.05 9.30 1.14
N LYS A 64 -6.03 8.83 1.84
CA LYS A 64 -5.11 7.82 1.34
C LYS A 64 -5.82 6.50 1.10
N LEU A 65 -5.69 5.98 -0.11
CA LEU A 65 -6.24 4.69 -0.51
C LEU A 65 -5.12 3.66 -0.76
N VAL A 66 -4.02 4.10 -1.37
CA VAL A 66 -2.90 3.22 -1.73
C VAL A 66 -1.60 3.74 -1.14
N GLY A 67 -0.90 2.87 -0.41
CA GLY A 67 0.48 3.09 0.04
C GLY A 67 1.48 2.30 -0.80
N LEU A 68 2.67 2.87 -1.04
CA LEU A 68 3.71 2.28 -1.88
C LEU A 68 5.01 2.07 -1.11
N ALA A 69 5.72 0.99 -1.43
CA ALA A 69 7.07 0.76 -0.92
C ALA A 69 7.93 -0.01 -1.92
N GLN A 70 9.24 0.24 -1.86
CA GLN A 70 10.21 -0.30 -2.81
C GLN A 70 11.50 -0.70 -2.09
N VAL A 71 12.09 -1.82 -2.52
CA VAL A 71 13.44 -2.24 -2.15
C VAL A 71 14.24 -2.52 -3.42
N ARG A 72 15.51 -2.09 -3.45
CA ARG A 72 16.45 -2.35 -4.54
C ARG A 72 17.70 -3.00 -3.98
N ARG A 73 18.05 -4.19 -4.48
CA ARG A 73 19.21 -4.94 -4.01
C ARG A 73 19.72 -5.89 -5.08
N GLY A 74 21.04 -5.91 -5.29
CA GLY A 74 21.70 -6.88 -6.18
C GLY A 74 21.20 -6.83 -7.63
N GLY A 75 20.90 -5.64 -8.14
CA GLY A 75 20.33 -5.47 -9.49
C GLY A 75 18.83 -5.75 -9.61
N ALA A 76 18.18 -6.28 -8.57
CA ALA A 76 16.75 -6.51 -8.52
C ALA A 76 16.00 -5.35 -7.83
N THR A 77 14.76 -5.13 -8.27
CA THR A 77 13.82 -4.18 -7.66
C THR A 77 12.55 -4.91 -7.27
N ILE A 78 12.13 -4.76 -6.02
CA ILE A 78 10.82 -5.18 -5.52
C ILE A 78 10.02 -3.92 -5.26
N GLN A 79 8.90 -3.77 -5.96
CA GLN A 79 7.92 -2.71 -5.73
C GLN A 79 6.64 -3.38 -5.26
N HIS A 80 6.04 -2.86 -4.20
CA HIS A 80 4.74 -3.32 -3.73
C HIS A 80 3.83 -2.14 -3.38
N GLY A 81 2.53 -2.38 -3.50
CA GLY A 81 1.47 -1.47 -3.10
C GLY A 81 0.51 -2.17 -2.16
N ALA A 82 -0.08 -1.42 -1.24
CA ALA A 82 -1.15 -1.88 -0.36
C ALA A 82 -2.42 -1.06 -0.63
N ILE A 83 -3.52 -1.75 -0.94
CA ILE A 83 -4.83 -1.15 -1.18
C ILE A 83 -5.80 -1.69 -0.13
N TYR A 84 -6.46 -0.81 0.60
CA TYR A 84 -7.47 -1.23 1.57
C TYR A 84 -8.77 -1.56 0.84
N ARG A 85 -9.22 -2.82 0.90
CA ARG A 85 -10.59 -3.17 0.48
C ARG A 85 -11.62 -2.61 1.47
N ARG A 86 -11.35 -2.78 2.77
CA ARG A 86 -12.09 -2.22 3.90
C ARG A 86 -11.11 -1.76 4.96
N PHE A 87 -11.27 -0.55 5.46
CA PHE A 87 -10.42 0.05 6.48
C PHE A 87 -11.17 0.09 7.81
N ASP A 88 -10.89 -0.88 8.68
CA ASP A 88 -11.51 -1.00 10.00
C ASP A 88 -10.75 -0.14 11.02
N VAL A 89 -11.15 1.13 11.10
CA VAL A 89 -10.53 2.11 12.00
C VAL A 89 -10.71 1.74 13.48
N GLU A 90 -11.82 1.07 13.83
CA GLU A 90 -12.11 0.62 15.20
C GLU A 90 -11.16 -0.49 15.63
N LYS A 91 -10.90 -1.46 14.74
CA LYS A 91 -9.93 -2.52 15.01
C LYS A 91 -8.50 -1.97 15.07
N LEU A 92 -8.15 -1.06 14.16
CA LEU A 92 -6.82 -0.46 14.11
C LEU A 92 -6.51 0.40 15.34
N SER A 93 -7.48 1.18 15.83
CA SER A 93 -7.30 2.01 17.03
C SER A 93 -7.00 1.16 18.27
N ARG A 94 -7.52 -0.07 18.36
CA ARG A 94 -7.28 -1.00 19.48
C ARG A 94 -5.90 -1.65 19.48
N VAL A 95 -5.30 -1.87 18.30
CA VAL A 95 -3.97 -2.49 18.18
C VAL A 95 -2.83 -1.46 18.22
N LEU A 96 -3.12 -0.19 17.93
CA LEU A 96 -2.14 0.88 18.00
C LEU A 96 -2.06 1.41 19.44
N THR A 97 -0.93 1.17 20.11
CA THR A 97 -0.70 1.65 21.49
C THR A 97 -0.99 3.15 21.62
N ALA A 98 -1.83 3.51 22.59
CA ALA A 98 -2.13 4.89 22.94
C ALA A 98 -1.89 5.09 24.46
N PRO A 99 -1.36 6.25 24.88
CA PRO A 99 -1.15 6.53 26.31
C PRO A 99 -2.44 6.67 27.13
N SER A 100 -3.56 6.95 26.47
CA SER A 100 -4.88 7.10 27.12
C SER A 100 -6.02 6.77 26.14
N VAL A 101 -7.20 6.51 26.69
CA VAL A 101 -8.44 6.29 25.91
C VAL A 101 -8.78 7.52 25.06
N GLU A 102 -8.62 8.72 25.62
CA GLU A 102 -8.85 9.97 24.90
C GLU A 102 -7.94 10.12 23.67
N LEU A 103 -6.64 9.80 23.81
CA LEU A 103 -5.70 9.83 22.69
C LEU A 103 -5.98 8.74 21.66
N ALA A 104 -6.45 7.56 22.10
CA ALA A 104 -6.89 6.52 21.19
C ALA A 104 -8.08 6.99 20.34
N GLU A 105 -9.06 7.65 20.95
CA GLU A 105 -10.24 8.15 20.26
C GLU A 105 -9.90 9.28 19.28
N ARG A 106 -9.08 10.25 19.72
CA ARG A 106 -8.60 11.32 18.83
C ARG A 106 -7.85 10.74 17.63
N ARG A 107 -7.02 9.70 17.85
CA ARG A 107 -6.29 9.02 16.77
C ARG A 107 -7.25 8.31 15.82
N ARG A 108 -8.27 7.63 16.34
CA ARG A 108 -9.30 6.96 15.54
C ARG A 108 -9.98 7.94 14.59
N ILE A 109 -10.42 9.09 15.10
CA ILE A 109 -11.01 10.17 14.29
C ILE A 109 -10.02 10.63 13.22
N ALA A 110 -8.78 10.96 13.62
CA ALA A 110 -7.74 11.39 12.69
C ALA A 110 -7.43 10.34 11.61
N LEU A 111 -7.46 9.03 11.93
CA LEU A 111 -7.27 7.97 10.95
C LEU A 111 -8.43 7.89 9.94
N ALA A 112 -9.68 8.01 10.40
CA ALA A 112 -10.85 7.99 9.54
C ALA A 112 -10.88 9.16 8.53
N ASP A 113 -10.34 10.31 8.94
CA ASP A 113 -10.20 11.50 8.11
C ASP A 113 -9.02 11.42 7.12
N ARG A 114 -8.08 10.49 7.31
CA ARG A 114 -6.83 10.41 6.54
C ARG A 114 -6.77 9.23 5.60
N VAL A 115 -7.45 8.14 5.90
CA VAL A 115 -7.39 6.89 5.14
C VAL A 115 -8.78 6.50 4.69
N THR A 116 -8.87 5.95 3.49
CA THR A 116 -10.09 5.39 2.91
C THR A 116 -9.81 3.99 2.38
N ASP A 117 -10.87 3.31 1.98
CA ASP A 117 -10.83 2.02 1.33
C ASP A 117 -11.65 2.02 0.03
N LEU A 118 -11.54 0.93 -0.73
CA LEU A 118 -12.22 0.74 -2.00
C LEU A 118 -13.73 0.75 -1.84
N GLU A 119 -14.28 0.04 -0.84
CA GLU A 119 -15.73 -0.06 -0.67
C GLU A 119 -16.36 1.30 -0.35
N THR A 120 -15.69 2.11 0.46
CA THR A 120 -16.07 3.49 0.77
C THR A 120 -15.93 4.40 -0.45
N ALA A 121 -14.84 4.28 -1.20
CA ALA A 121 -14.61 5.09 -2.41
C ALA A 121 -15.63 4.78 -3.52
N MET A 122 -16.09 3.53 -3.61
CA MET A 122 -17.02 3.06 -4.64
C MET A 122 -18.49 3.09 -4.21
N GLY A 123 -18.75 3.23 -2.90
CA GLY A 123 -20.11 3.17 -2.35
C GLY A 123 -20.76 1.78 -2.46
N ARG A 124 -19.98 0.72 -2.66
CA ARG A 124 -20.46 -0.66 -2.81
C ARG A 124 -19.42 -1.69 -2.33
N PRO A 125 -19.83 -2.92 -2.02
CA PRO A 125 -18.90 -4.03 -1.85
C PRO A 125 -18.03 -4.26 -3.09
N VAL A 126 -16.78 -4.66 -2.86
CA VAL A 126 -15.78 -4.88 -3.91
C VAL A 126 -15.28 -6.32 -3.89
N ASP A 127 -15.32 -6.97 -5.05
CA ASP A 127 -14.66 -8.27 -5.26
C ASP A 127 -13.17 -8.05 -5.52
N LEU A 128 -12.32 -8.80 -4.82
CA LEU A 128 -10.87 -8.75 -5.03
C LEU A 128 -10.47 -9.27 -6.43
N ARG A 129 -11.30 -10.09 -7.07
CA ARG A 129 -11.07 -10.53 -8.46
C ARG A 129 -11.16 -9.36 -9.44
N GLU A 130 -12.16 -8.49 -9.27
CA GLU A 130 -12.33 -7.28 -10.08
C GLU A 130 -11.09 -6.37 -9.97
N VAL A 131 -10.58 -6.18 -8.76
CA VAL A 131 -9.34 -5.40 -8.51
C VAL A 131 -8.13 -6.08 -9.16
N ALA A 132 -7.97 -7.40 -8.97
CA ALA A 132 -6.85 -8.15 -9.52
C ALA A 132 -6.84 -8.16 -11.05
N ASP A 133 -8.01 -8.30 -11.68
CA ASP A 133 -8.17 -8.28 -13.13
C ASP A 133 -7.84 -6.89 -13.70
N ALA A 134 -8.30 -5.82 -13.05
CA ALA A 134 -7.97 -4.45 -13.46
C ALA A 134 -6.47 -4.16 -13.36
N ILE A 135 -5.83 -4.59 -12.27
CA ILE A 135 -4.37 -4.50 -12.10
C ILE A 135 -3.65 -5.28 -13.20
N ARG A 136 -4.05 -6.55 -13.44
CA ARG A 136 -3.43 -7.38 -14.47
C ARG A 136 -3.47 -6.71 -15.85
N THR A 137 -4.62 -6.15 -16.23
CA THR A 137 -4.80 -5.48 -17.52
C THR A 137 -3.96 -4.21 -17.62
N ALA A 138 -4.00 -3.34 -16.61
CA ALA A 138 -3.21 -2.11 -16.62
C ALA A 138 -1.70 -2.39 -16.67
N PHE A 139 -1.22 -3.41 -15.94
CA PHE A 139 0.18 -3.85 -16.02
C PHE A 139 0.55 -4.35 -17.42
N ALA A 140 -0.30 -5.17 -18.03
CA ALA A 140 -0.02 -5.71 -19.35
C ALA A 140 0.09 -4.61 -20.40
N GLU A 141 -0.83 -3.64 -20.36
CA GLU A 141 -0.83 -2.48 -21.27
C GLU A 141 0.40 -1.58 -21.03
N ALA A 142 0.72 -1.25 -19.78
CA ALA A 142 1.84 -0.37 -19.46
C ALA A 142 3.21 -0.98 -19.76
N THR A 143 3.33 -2.31 -19.72
CA THR A 143 4.58 -3.02 -20.01
C THR A 143 4.67 -3.49 -21.46
N GLY A 144 3.55 -3.55 -22.18
CA GLY A 144 3.46 -4.19 -23.50
C GLY A 144 3.70 -5.69 -23.44
N GLN A 145 3.57 -6.32 -22.27
CA GLN A 145 3.83 -7.75 -22.05
C GLN A 145 2.63 -8.40 -21.37
N PRO A 146 2.23 -9.63 -21.74
CA PRO A 146 1.17 -10.32 -21.03
C PRO A 146 1.59 -10.60 -19.58
N VAL A 147 0.62 -10.50 -18.67
CA VAL A 147 0.78 -10.94 -17.28
C VAL A 147 0.16 -12.31 -17.15
N GLU A 148 1.01 -13.33 -17.12
CA GLU A 148 0.61 -14.74 -17.05
C GLU A 148 0.66 -15.25 -15.61
N ALA A 149 -0.24 -16.19 -15.30
CA ALA A 149 -0.21 -16.87 -14.02
C ALA A 149 1.04 -17.76 -13.96
N GLY A 150 1.94 -17.48 -13.03
CA GLY A 150 3.09 -18.31 -12.71
C GLY A 150 2.93 -18.98 -11.36
N GLU A 151 3.71 -20.04 -11.14
CA GLU A 151 3.90 -20.65 -9.83
C GLU A 151 5.31 -20.35 -9.32
N LEU A 152 5.47 -20.33 -8.00
CA LEU A 152 6.81 -20.33 -7.40
C LEU A 152 7.57 -21.58 -7.86
N THR A 153 8.82 -21.42 -8.23
CA THR A 153 9.73 -22.56 -8.46
C THR A 153 9.99 -23.32 -7.16
N GLU A 154 10.51 -24.54 -7.26
CA GLU A 154 10.85 -25.33 -6.06
C GLU A 154 11.91 -24.64 -5.19
N ALA A 155 12.89 -23.99 -5.82
CA ALA A 155 13.89 -23.19 -5.12
C ALA A 155 13.25 -22.01 -4.36
N GLU A 156 12.32 -21.28 -4.99
CA GLU A 156 11.62 -20.16 -4.34
C GLU A 156 10.71 -20.64 -3.19
N ARG A 157 10.02 -21.77 -3.36
CA ARG A 157 9.22 -22.39 -2.29
C ARG A 157 10.09 -22.83 -1.11
N GLY A 158 11.22 -23.46 -1.40
CA GLY A 158 12.18 -23.88 -0.39
C GLY A 158 12.72 -22.69 0.41
N GLU A 159 13.15 -21.64 -0.28
CA GLU A 159 13.67 -20.43 0.36
C GLU A 159 12.60 -19.64 1.12
N SER A 160 11.40 -19.51 0.56
CA SER A 160 10.25 -18.89 1.24
C SER A 160 9.93 -19.61 2.55
N SER A 161 9.87 -20.95 2.51
CA SER A 161 9.62 -21.78 3.69
C SER A 161 10.73 -21.66 4.73
N ARG A 162 11.99 -21.59 4.29
CA ARG A 162 13.13 -21.37 5.17
C ARG A 162 13.05 -20.01 5.86
N LEU A 163 12.84 -18.94 5.10
CA LEU A 163 12.69 -17.58 5.63
C LEU A 163 11.51 -17.45 6.58
N ALA A 164 10.38 -18.12 6.29
CA ALA A 164 9.23 -18.12 7.17
C ALA A 164 9.57 -18.72 8.54
N ARG A 165 10.30 -19.85 8.58
CA ARG A 165 10.69 -20.51 9.84
C ARG A 165 11.81 -19.78 10.60
N GLU A 166 12.89 -19.44 9.88
CA GLU A 166 14.13 -18.99 10.52
C GLU A 166 14.15 -17.49 10.80
N LYS A 167 13.35 -16.72 10.06
CA LYS A 167 13.38 -15.27 10.09
C LYS A 167 12.02 -14.67 10.44
N TYR A 168 11.04 -14.73 9.54
CA TYR A 168 9.79 -13.98 9.71
C TYR A 168 8.89 -14.55 10.83
N GLY A 169 9.04 -15.82 11.18
CA GLY A 169 8.40 -16.44 12.34
C GLY A 169 9.17 -16.29 13.66
N SER A 170 10.38 -15.72 13.64
CA SER A 170 11.22 -15.57 14.83
C SER A 170 10.91 -14.27 15.59
N PRO A 171 10.61 -14.32 16.89
CA PRO A 171 10.49 -13.13 17.73
C PRO A 171 11.73 -12.22 17.67
N GLY A 172 12.94 -12.79 17.54
CA GLY A 172 14.19 -12.03 17.45
C GLY A 172 14.33 -11.22 16.15
N TRP A 173 13.53 -11.54 15.13
CA TRP A 173 13.36 -10.71 13.94
C TRP A 173 12.20 -9.73 14.11
N THR A 174 11.00 -10.22 14.48
CA THR A 174 9.76 -9.42 14.50
C THR A 174 9.75 -8.33 15.56
N PHE A 175 10.37 -8.55 16.73
CA PHE A 175 10.46 -7.56 17.80
C PHE A 175 11.79 -6.80 17.83
N ARG A 176 12.63 -6.95 16.79
CA ARG A 176 13.84 -6.16 16.64
C ARG A 176 13.43 -4.69 16.45
N ARG A 177 13.99 -3.80 17.27
CA ARG A 177 13.85 -2.34 17.13
C ARG A 177 15.00 -1.76 16.32
#